data_AF-A0A6A5EKF3-F1
#
_entry.id   AF-A0A6A5EKF3-F1
#
_cell.length_a   1.000
_cell.length_b   1.000
_cell.length_c   1.000
_cell.angle_alpha   90.00
_cell.angle_beta   90.00
_cell.angle_gamma   90.00
#
_symmetry.space_group_name_H-M   'P 1'
#
loop_
_entity.id
_entity.type
_entity.pdbx_description
1 polymer ?
#
loop_
_entity_poly.entity_id
_entity_poly.type
_entity_poly.pdbx_seq_one_letter_code
_entity_poly.pdbx_strand_id
1 'polypeptide(L)'
;MYGEHANLRGISEEHGLAVSDFTMMMRAAVGLWVLSAVICVGIGHHHPDHHLGHDDDKTVQDTGSANSVSLVNEANQGFSFRLYRKLAAHADSQGENIFFSPASVSTALAALSVGALGETHRQLFSGLGFNSSLLTQTDVDQAFQMFLQRANNTSQEDASEGTAVFMDNCFKPKPEFLQTLKQSYLADGFNVDFTNATESADTINKYVEEKTNGKIDKLVKNLDPSTVMYLISYIYFKGKWATQFHPKLTKHEDFNVDENTKVSVNMMNMEDDFHTYHDRELNTTVLQLPFNSSYSMLLMLPDAMATLENAISPNHVTKW
;
A
#
# COMPACT_ATOMS: atom_id res chain seq x y z
N MET A 1 -28.45 -0.95 -9.95
CA MET A 1 -27.54 -0.18 -10.82
C MET A 1 -27.96 -0.41 -12.25
N TYR A 2 -28.30 0.65 -12.96
CA TYR A 2 -28.48 0.64 -14.42
C TYR A 2 -27.17 1.16 -15.00
N GLY A 3 -26.61 0.49 -16.02
CA GLY A 3 -25.52 1.08 -16.80
C GLY A 3 -26.07 2.30 -17.51
N GLU A 4 -25.39 3.44 -17.39
CA GLU A 4 -25.68 4.63 -18.17
C GLU A 4 -24.62 4.75 -19.27
N HIS A 5 -25.07 5.07 -20.48
CA HIS A 5 -24.18 5.43 -21.59
C HIS A 5 -23.36 6.65 -21.15
N ALA A 6 -22.06 6.45 -20.95
CA ALA A 6 -21.15 7.49 -20.47
C ALA A 6 -20.01 7.70 -21.45
N ASN A 7 -19.70 8.96 -21.73
CA ASN A 7 -18.48 9.34 -22.43
C ASN A 7 -17.39 9.55 -21.39
N LEU A 8 -16.43 8.63 -21.37
CA LEU A 8 -15.30 8.65 -20.46
C LEU A 8 -14.12 9.40 -21.05
N ARG A 9 -13.50 10.23 -20.20
CA ARG A 9 -12.23 10.88 -20.44
C ARG A 9 -11.29 10.60 -19.28
N GLY A 10 -10.05 10.21 -19.56
CA GLY A 10 -9.05 9.93 -18.54
C GLY A 10 -7.64 10.23 -19.04
N ILE A 11 -6.70 10.57 -18.17
CA ILE A 11 -5.33 10.90 -18.59
C ILE A 11 -4.56 9.61 -18.88
N SER A 12 -3.90 9.53 -20.04
CA SER A 12 -3.04 8.42 -20.42
C SER A 12 -1.68 8.57 -19.75
N GLU A 13 -1.29 7.58 -18.96
CA GLU A 13 0.12 7.33 -18.63
C GLU A 13 0.58 6.13 -19.48
N GLU A 14 1.54 6.34 -20.39
CA GLU A 14 2.08 5.25 -21.23
C GLU A 14 2.96 4.25 -20.44
N HIS A 15 3.14 4.46 -19.13
CA HIS A 15 3.97 3.64 -18.27
C HIS A 15 3.17 3.27 -17.02
N GLY A 16 3.13 1.98 -16.67
CA GLY A 16 2.44 1.50 -15.47
C GLY A 16 2.90 2.27 -14.24
N LEU A 17 1.98 2.48 -13.29
CA LEU A 17 2.18 3.27 -12.08
C LEU A 17 3.48 2.85 -11.36
N ALA A 18 4.48 3.69 -11.53
CA ALA A 18 5.85 3.53 -11.09
C ALA A 18 6.31 4.89 -10.58
N VAL A 19 6.49 5.01 -9.27
CA VAL A 19 6.92 6.26 -8.65
C VAL A 19 8.37 6.64 -9.05
N SER A 20 9.09 5.82 -9.84
CA SER A 20 10.45 6.12 -10.30
C SER A 20 10.58 6.74 -11.70
N ASP A 21 9.57 6.72 -12.57
CA ASP A 21 9.73 7.14 -13.98
C ASP A 21 9.45 8.64 -14.25
N PHE A 22 9.80 9.51 -13.29
CA PHE A 22 9.89 10.96 -13.52
C PHE A 22 11.31 11.48 -13.26
N THR A 23 12.29 10.87 -13.94
CA THR A 23 13.59 11.50 -14.12
C THR A 23 13.85 11.69 -15.61
N MET A 24 13.89 12.98 -16.01
CA MET A 24 14.39 13.50 -17.29
C MET A 24 13.35 13.85 -18.37
N MET A 25 12.55 14.90 -18.13
CA MET A 25 12.42 16.06 -19.04
C MET A 25 11.33 17.04 -18.53
N MET A 26 11.72 18.03 -17.73
CA MET A 26 11.43 19.45 -17.96
C MET A 26 11.98 20.27 -16.78
N ARG A 27 12.72 21.32 -17.13
CA ARG A 27 13.35 22.25 -16.21
C ARG A 27 12.30 23.25 -15.72
N ALA A 28 11.90 23.19 -14.45
CA ALA A 28 11.68 24.34 -13.58
C ALA A 28 11.27 23.89 -12.17
N ALA A 29 11.88 24.51 -11.16
CA ALA A 29 11.60 24.43 -9.73
C ALA A 29 11.92 23.11 -9.00
N VAL A 30 12.92 23.24 -8.14
CA VAL A 30 13.47 22.25 -7.20
C VAL A 30 12.52 22.10 -6.01
N GLY A 31 12.14 20.87 -5.66
CA GLY A 31 11.41 20.53 -4.44
C GLY A 31 11.55 19.03 -4.16
N LEU A 32 11.84 18.67 -2.91
CA LEU A 32 12.45 17.40 -2.50
C LEU A 32 11.39 16.30 -2.23
N TRP A 33 11.71 15.08 -2.63
CA TRP A 33 11.00 13.79 -2.54
C TRP A 33 10.24 13.45 -1.25
N VAL A 34 9.05 12.81 -1.40
CA VAL A 34 8.47 11.90 -0.40
C VAL A 34 7.95 10.63 -1.09
N LEU A 35 8.75 9.57 -1.04
CA LEU A 35 8.29 8.18 -1.22
C LEU A 35 7.94 7.69 0.18
N SER A 36 6.66 7.55 0.49
CA SER A 36 6.21 6.93 1.75
C SER A 36 6.34 5.40 1.64
N ALA A 37 7.59 4.92 1.64
CA ALA A 37 7.89 3.61 2.17
C ALA A 37 7.99 3.76 3.69
N VAL A 38 7.18 3.01 4.43
CA VAL A 38 7.30 2.98 5.89
C VAL A 38 8.57 2.20 6.22
N ILE A 39 9.65 2.94 6.41
CA ILE A 39 10.97 2.44 6.78
C ILE A 39 11.01 2.33 8.30
N CYS A 40 10.97 1.10 8.80
CA CYS A 40 11.08 0.84 10.23
C CYS A 40 12.55 0.61 10.59
N VAL A 41 13.20 1.61 11.19
CA VAL A 41 14.56 1.48 11.75
C VAL A 41 14.45 1.17 13.24
N GLY A 42 14.86 -0.03 13.65
CA GLY A 42 14.92 -0.42 15.06
C GLY A 42 16.29 -0.13 15.66
N ILE A 43 16.34 0.65 16.75
CA ILE A 43 17.55 0.83 17.59
C ILE A 43 17.38 -0.03 18.85
N GLY A 44 18.19 -1.09 18.99
CA GLY A 44 18.08 -2.05 20.08
C GLY A 44 18.87 -1.67 21.34
N HIS A 45 18.26 -1.82 22.52
CA HIS A 45 18.94 -1.88 23.82
C HIS A 45 18.76 -3.29 24.44
N HIS A 46 19.86 -3.97 24.77
CA HIS A 46 19.94 -5.25 25.52
C HIS A 46 19.63 -5.03 27.03
N HIS A 47 19.06 -5.94 27.84
CA HIS A 47 19.51 -7.30 28.27
C HIS A 47 18.44 -7.95 29.24
N PRO A 48 18.60 -9.13 29.88
CA PRO A 48 18.00 -10.44 29.51
C PRO A 48 17.01 -11.15 30.50
N ASP A 49 16.34 -12.18 29.95
CA ASP A 49 15.90 -13.53 30.42
C ASP A 49 14.97 -13.80 31.65
N HIS A 50 13.91 -14.62 31.42
CA HIS A 50 13.75 -16.00 31.97
C HIS A 50 12.43 -16.73 31.54
N HIS A 51 12.60 -17.80 30.75
CA HIS A 51 12.01 -19.17 30.70
C HIS A 51 10.64 -19.66 31.29
N LEU A 52 10.05 -20.61 30.52
CA LEU A 52 9.12 -21.76 30.80
C LEU A 52 7.61 -21.44 30.92
N GLY A 53 6.64 -22.17 30.33
CA GLY A 53 6.59 -23.37 29.51
C GLY A 53 5.16 -23.98 29.54
N HIS A 54 4.82 -24.75 28.50
CA HIS A 54 3.82 -25.82 28.39
C HIS A 54 2.40 -25.57 27.85
N ASP A 55 1.99 -26.60 27.09
CA ASP A 55 0.92 -26.78 26.11
C ASP A 55 -0.49 -26.91 26.70
N ASP A 56 -1.53 -26.60 25.90
CA ASP A 56 -2.49 -27.61 25.42
C ASP A 56 -3.73 -27.00 24.71
N ASP A 57 -3.96 -27.46 23.48
CA ASP A 57 -5.21 -28.05 22.99
C ASP A 57 -6.38 -27.21 22.39
N LYS A 58 -7.00 -27.86 21.38
CA LYS A 58 -8.38 -27.78 20.84
C LYS A 58 -8.79 -26.72 19.81
N THR A 59 -8.85 -27.17 18.56
CA THR A 59 -10.08 -27.32 17.74
C THR A 59 -11.29 -26.42 18.08
N VAL A 60 -11.12 -25.10 17.86
CA VAL A 60 -12.20 -24.09 17.78
C VAL A 60 -12.11 -23.27 16.48
N GLN A 61 -11.15 -23.60 15.60
CA GLN A 61 -10.57 -22.62 14.67
C GLN A 61 -11.46 -22.09 13.54
N ASP A 62 -12.58 -22.72 13.19
CA ASP A 62 -13.23 -22.36 11.91
C ASP A 62 -14.23 -21.19 11.99
N THR A 63 -14.87 -20.95 13.14
CA THR A 63 -15.80 -19.80 13.31
C THR A 63 -15.13 -18.57 13.92
N GLY A 64 -14.12 -18.76 14.77
CA GLY A 64 -13.32 -17.68 15.34
C GLY A 64 -12.45 -17.01 14.28
N SER A 65 -11.78 -17.79 13.43
CA SER A 65 -10.87 -17.29 12.40
C SER A 65 -11.61 -16.42 11.36
N ALA A 66 -12.80 -16.84 10.91
CA ALA A 66 -13.60 -16.06 9.96
C ALA A 66 -14.00 -14.68 10.50
N ASN A 67 -14.32 -14.60 11.80
CA ASN A 67 -14.65 -13.33 12.45
C ASN A 67 -13.41 -12.43 12.60
N SER A 68 -12.26 -13.00 13.01
CA SER A 68 -10.99 -12.29 13.10
C SER A 68 -10.56 -11.68 11.77
N VAL A 69 -10.67 -12.44 10.66
CA VAL A 69 -10.34 -11.94 9.32
C VAL A 69 -11.22 -10.74 8.93
N SER A 70 -12.51 -10.76 9.23
CA SER A 70 -13.41 -9.61 8.96
C SER A 70 -12.97 -8.38 9.76
N LEU A 71 -12.71 -8.54 11.06
CA LEU A 71 -12.28 -7.44 11.92
C LEU A 71 -10.95 -6.81 11.48
N VAL A 72 -9.99 -7.62 11.05
CA VAL A 72 -8.71 -7.12 10.50
C VAL A 72 -8.94 -6.39 9.17
N ASN A 73 -9.81 -6.90 8.31
CA ASN A 73 -10.16 -6.24 7.05
C ASN A 73 -10.85 -4.88 7.29
N GLU A 74 -11.81 -4.81 8.21
CA GLU A 74 -12.47 -3.56 8.61
C GLU A 74 -11.47 -2.56 9.20
N ALA A 75 -10.54 -3.02 10.05
CA ALA A 75 -9.46 -2.19 10.58
C ALA A 75 -8.56 -1.64 9.47
N ASN A 76 -8.16 -2.47 8.50
CA ASN A 76 -7.37 -2.06 7.34
C ASN A 76 -8.08 -1.04 6.46
N GLN A 77 -9.39 -1.21 6.22
CA GLN A 77 -10.20 -0.22 5.51
C GLN A 77 -10.20 1.12 6.25
N GLY A 78 -10.45 1.11 7.56
CA GLY A 78 -10.39 2.31 8.39
C GLY A 78 -9.01 2.96 8.40
N PHE A 79 -7.95 2.17 8.53
CA PHE A 79 -6.56 2.61 8.49
C PHE A 79 -6.24 3.33 7.18
N SER A 80 -6.68 2.78 6.04
CA SER A 80 -6.45 3.34 4.71
C SER A 80 -6.93 4.79 4.60
N PHE A 81 -8.15 5.08 5.02
CA PHE A 81 -8.70 6.44 4.99
C PHE A 81 -8.11 7.36 6.06
N ARG A 82 -7.72 6.83 7.23
CA ARG A 82 -6.99 7.62 8.24
C ARG A 82 -5.62 8.03 7.71
N LEU A 83 -4.89 7.11 7.08
CA LEU A 83 -3.58 7.36 6.49
C LEU A 83 -3.68 8.36 5.34
N TYR A 84 -4.62 8.18 4.41
CA TYR A 84 -4.88 9.14 3.33
C TYR A 84 -5.06 10.56 3.86
N ARG A 85 -5.95 10.76 4.83
CA ARG A 85 -6.20 12.10 5.40
C ARG A 85 -4.96 12.70 6.05
N LYS A 86 -4.12 11.88 6.69
CA LYS A 86 -2.85 12.34 7.27
C LYS A 86 -1.86 12.76 6.19
N LEU A 87 -1.79 12.03 5.08
CA LEU A 87 -0.97 12.41 3.93
C LEU A 87 -1.49 13.67 3.26
N ALA A 88 -2.79 13.76 2.99
CA ALA A 88 -3.43 14.92 2.37
C ALA A 88 -3.31 16.20 3.21
N ALA A 89 -3.38 16.09 4.53
CA ALA A 89 -3.18 17.21 5.44
C ALA A 89 -1.70 17.56 5.70
N HIS A 90 -0.75 16.75 5.20
CA HIS A 90 0.67 17.02 5.39
C HIS A 90 1.10 18.23 4.56
N ALA A 91 1.99 19.08 5.10
CA ALA A 91 2.43 20.30 4.44
C ALA A 91 3.12 20.01 3.10
N ASP A 92 3.94 18.96 3.06
CA ASP A 92 4.66 18.55 1.86
C ASP A 92 3.77 17.97 0.74
N SER A 93 2.50 17.65 1.06
CA SER A 93 1.55 17.12 0.07
C SER A 93 0.65 18.20 -0.53
N GLN A 94 0.75 19.46 -0.06
CA GLN A 94 -0.14 20.53 -0.53
C GLN A 94 0.13 20.86 -2.00
N GLY A 95 -0.84 20.60 -2.86
CA GLY A 95 -0.71 20.80 -4.31
C GLY A 95 0.02 19.67 -5.04
N GLU A 96 0.38 18.59 -4.34
CA GLU A 96 1.07 17.44 -4.89
C GLU A 96 0.13 16.25 -5.08
N ASN A 97 0.50 15.34 -5.98
CA ASN A 97 -0.21 14.08 -6.15
C ASN A 97 0.08 13.12 -4.99
N ILE A 98 -0.94 12.38 -4.54
CA ILE A 98 -0.81 11.38 -3.48
C ILE A 98 -1.03 9.99 -4.06
N PHE A 99 0.00 9.15 -4.00
CA PHE A 99 -0.07 7.75 -4.42
C PHE A 99 0.64 6.86 -3.40
N PHE A 100 -0.08 5.88 -2.86
CA PHE A 100 0.46 4.92 -1.89
C PHE A 100 -0.41 3.66 -1.85
N SER A 101 0.13 2.59 -1.27
CA SER A 101 -0.61 1.37 -1.00
C SER A 101 -0.89 1.22 0.51
N PRO A 102 -2.13 1.46 0.96
CA PRO A 102 -2.49 1.23 2.35
C PRO A 102 -2.24 -0.20 2.81
N ALA A 103 -2.48 -1.18 1.93
CA ALA A 103 -2.29 -2.59 2.22
C ALA A 103 -0.81 -2.90 2.50
N SER A 104 0.10 -2.42 1.66
CA SER A 104 1.55 -2.62 1.84
C SER A 104 2.05 -1.98 3.14
N VAL A 105 1.60 -0.76 3.46
CA VAL A 105 1.94 -0.09 4.73
C VAL A 105 1.41 -0.88 5.93
N SER A 106 0.16 -1.35 5.86
CA SER A 106 -0.44 -2.14 6.93
C SER A 106 0.30 -3.47 7.14
N THR A 107 0.64 -4.17 6.05
CA THR A 107 1.44 -5.41 6.08
C THR A 107 2.79 -5.20 6.77
N ALA A 108 3.53 -4.15 6.41
CA ALA A 108 4.83 -3.87 7.02
C ALA A 108 4.72 -3.56 8.52
N LEU A 109 3.74 -2.78 8.93
CA LEU A 109 3.54 -2.42 10.35
C LEU A 109 3.00 -3.60 11.18
N ALA A 110 2.17 -4.45 10.60
CA ALA A 110 1.69 -5.68 11.24
C ALA A 110 2.82 -6.72 11.37
N ALA A 111 3.64 -6.88 10.33
CA ALA A 111 4.86 -7.70 10.38
C ALA A 111 5.82 -7.19 11.48
N LEU A 112 5.98 -5.87 11.61
CA LEU A 112 6.77 -5.28 12.68
C LEU A 112 6.18 -5.58 14.07
N SER A 113 4.86 -5.60 14.21
CA SER A 113 4.20 -5.83 15.51
C SER A 113 4.46 -7.22 16.05
N VAL A 114 4.78 -8.22 15.22
CA VAL A 114 5.21 -9.57 15.65
C VAL A 114 6.40 -9.51 16.61
N GLY A 115 7.36 -8.62 16.35
CA GLY A 115 8.57 -8.46 17.18
C GLY A 115 8.42 -7.45 18.32
N ALA A 116 7.32 -6.70 18.36
CA ALA A 116 7.09 -5.65 19.35
C ALA A 116 6.44 -6.21 20.62
N LEU A 117 6.75 -5.59 21.76
CA LEU A 117 6.14 -5.94 23.06
C LEU A 117 5.69 -4.67 23.80
N GLY A 118 4.82 -4.86 24.79
CA GLY A 118 4.38 -3.79 25.69
C GLY A 118 3.77 -2.59 24.96
N GLU A 119 4.27 -1.40 25.27
CA GLU A 119 3.75 -0.14 24.73
C GLU A 119 3.97 -0.02 23.22
N THR A 120 5.12 -0.46 22.70
CA THR A 120 5.42 -0.43 21.26
C THR A 120 4.43 -1.29 20.49
N HIS A 121 4.14 -2.50 20.99
CA HIS A 121 3.12 -3.37 20.41
C HIS A 121 1.75 -2.68 20.41
N ARG A 122 1.33 -2.14 21.56
CA ARG A 122 0.04 -1.46 21.72
C ARG A 122 -0.14 -0.30 20.73
N GLN A 123 0.90 0.50 20.51
CA GLN A 123 0.87 1.62 19.56
C GLN A 123 0.74 1.17 18.11
N LEU A 124 1.50 0.15 17.70
CA LEU A 124 1.39 -0.44 16.36
C LEU A 124 0.00 -1.03 16.14
N PHE A 125 -0.46 -1.85 17.09
CA PHE A 125 -1.74 -2.56 17.01
C PHE A 125 -2.92 -1.59 16.92
N SER A 126 -2.99 -0.62 17.84
CA SER A 126 -4.07 0.37 17.84
C SER A 126 -3.97 1.39 16.70
N GLY A 127 -2.76 1.74 16.25
CA GLY A 127 -2.54 2.63 15.10
C GLY A 127 -3.12 2.05 13.80
N LEU A 128 -2.91 0.75 13.59
CA LEU A 128 -3.53 -0.02 12.51
C LEU A 128 -5.05 -0.19 12.67
N GLY A 129 -5.59 0.17 13.84
CA GLY A 129 -7.02 0.08 14.15
C GLY A 129 -7.44 -1.29 14.70
N PHE A 130 -6.49 -2.16 15.02
CA PHE A 130 -6.80 -3.45 15.64
C PHE A 130 -7.22 -3.24 17.10
N ASN A 131 -8.34 -3.86 17.46
CA ASN A 131 -8.85 -3.81 18.83
C ASN A 131 -8.29 -4.98 19.64
N SER A 132 -7.38 -4.72 20.56
CA SER A 132 -6.74 -5.76 21.40
C SER A 132 -7.71 -6.51 22.31
N SER A 133 -8.94 -6.02 22.52
CA SER A 133 -9.99 -6.77 23.23
C SER A 133 -10.69 -7.82 22.36
N LEU A 134 -10.51 -7.75 21.03
CA LEU A 134 -11.16 -8.62 20.04
C LEU A 134 -10.17 -9.43 19.20
N LEU A 135 -8.94 -8.93 19.04
CA LEU A 135 -7.92 -9.51 18.17
C LEU A 135 -6.63 -9.75 18.96
N THR A 136 -6.09 -10.96 18.85
CA THR A 136 -4.71 -11.27 19.25
C THR A 136 -3.73 -11.02 18.11
N GLN A 137 -2.42 -11.01 18.40
CA GLN A 137 -1.41 -10.95 17.34
C GLN A 137 -1.53 -12.14 16.39
N THR A 138 -1.79 -13.34 16.91
CA THR A 138 -1.99 -14.55 16.09
C THR A 138 -3.17 -14.42 15.14
N ASP A 139 -4.29 -13.82 15.57
CA ASP A 139 -5.45 -13.55 14.71
C ASP A 139 -5.07 -12.63 13.54
N VAL A 140 -4.30 -11.58 13.82
CA VAL A 140 -3.80 -10.64 12.81
C VAL A 140 -2.86 -11.34 11.84
N ASP A 141 -1.90 -12.10 12.35
CA ASP A 141 -0.92 -12.84 11.54
C ASP A 141 -1.62 -13.84 10.59
N GLN A 142 -2.64 -14.55 11.07
CA GLN A 142 -3.44 -15.45 10.24
C GLN A 142 -4.25 -14.71 9.17
N ALA A 143 -4.84 -13.57 9.51
CA ALA A 143 -5.58 -12.76 8.55
C ALA A 143 -4.69 -12.23 7.42
N PHE A 144 -3.50 -11.70 7.75
CA PHE A 144 -2.52 -11.27 6.75
C PHE A 144 -2.03 -12.42 5.88
N GLN A 145 -1.82 -13.61 6.45
CA GLN A 145 -1.48 -14.80 5.69
C GLN A 145 -2.53 -15.08 4.60
N MET A 146 -3.81 -15.04 4.98
CA MET A 146 -4.91 -15.28 4.04
C MET A 146 -5.01 -14.18 2.97
N PHE A 147 -4.82 -12.91 3.34
CA PHE A 147 -4.85 -11.79 2.38
C PHE A 147 -3.74 -11.92 1.34
N LEU A 148 -2.49 -12.14 1.78
CA LEU A 148 -1.33 -12.24 0.90
C LEU A 148 -1.38 -13.50 0.02
N GLN A 149 -1.83 -14.63 0.56
CA GLN A 149 -2.04 -15.85 -0.24
C GLN A 149 -3.12 -15.65 -1.29
N ARG A 150 -4.23 -14.97 -0.96
CA ARG A 150 -5.29 -14.67 -1.91
C ARG A 150 -4.79 -13.76 -3.04
N ALA A 151 -4.05 -12.71 -2.70
CA ALA A 151 -3.50 -11.79 -3.68
C ALA A 151 -2.53 -12.50 -4.64
N ASN A 152 -1.59 -13.31 -4.11
CA ASN A 152 -0.66 -14.12 -4.90
C ASN A 152 -1.34 -15.14 -5.82
N ASN A 153 -2.48 -15.70 -5.41
CA ASN A 153 -3.22 -16.66 -6.23
C ASN A 153 -4.10 -16.00 -7.32
N THR A 154 -4.39 -14.70 -7.17
CA THR A 154 -5.30 -13.97 -8.06
C THR A 154 -4.56 -13.17 -9.15
N SER A 155 -3.22 -13.19 -9.15
CA SER A 155 -2.39 -12.46 -10.11
C SER A 155 -2.45 -13.05 -11.53
N GLN A 156 -3.55 -12.83 -12.23
CA GLN A 156 -3.66 -12.98 -13.68
C GLN A 156 -3.13 -11.74 -14.43
N GLU A 157 -2.73 -10.71 -13.69
CA GLU A 157 -2.18 -9.45 -14.20
C GLU A 157 -0.69 -9.31 -13.90
N ASP A 158 -0.06 -8.33 -14.57
CA ASP A 158 1.32 -7.93 -14.31
C ASP A 158 1.38 -7.15 -12.99
N ALA A 159 1.22 -7.87 -11.89
CA ALA A 159 1.26 -7.35 -10.53
C ALA A 159 2.28 -8.15 -9.71
N SER A 160 2.99 -7.45 -8.84
CA SER A 160 3.92 -8.05 -7.88
C SER A 160 3.77 -7.36 -6.55
N GLU A 161 3.57 -8.13 -5.49
CA GLU A 161 3.58 -7.64 -4.13
C GLU A 161 4.39 -8.57 -3.24
N GLY A 162 4.96 -8.03 -2.19
CA GLY A 162 5.72 -8.83 -1.26
C GLY A 162 6.25 -8.05 -0.07
N THR A 163 6.87 -8.81 0.81
CA THR A 163 7.53 -8.32 2.02
C THR A 163 8.93 -8.87 2.03
N ALA A 164 9.90 -8.11 2.51
CA ALA A 164 11.25 -8.60 2.73
C ALA A 164 11.86 -7.98 3.99
N VAL A 165 12.68 -8.77 4.68
CA VAL A 165 13.47 -8.34 5.83
C VAL A 165 14.95 -8.51 5.53
N PHE A 166 15.70 -7.42 5.66
CA PHE A 166 17.15 -7.39 5.56
C PHE A 166 17.72 -7.21 6.96
N MET A 167 18.59 -8.10 7.39
CA MET A 167 19.14 -8.12 8.74
C MET A 167 20.64 -7.96 8.71
N ASP A 168 21.18 -7.26 9.70
CA ASP A 168 22.63 -7.19 9.86
C ASP A 168 23.20 -8.59 10.15
N ASN A 169 24.36 -8.90 9.59
CA ASN A 169 25.06 -10.16 9.83
C ASN A 169 25.30 -10.48 11.32
N CYS A 170 25.47 -9.46 12.16
CA CYS A 170 25.70 -9.59 13.58
C CYS A 170 24.41 -9.62 14.41
N PHE A 171 23.26 -9.27 13.83
CA PHE A 171 21.97 -9.32 14.49
C PHE A 171 21.37 -10.73 14.42
N LYS A 172 20.98 -11.29 15.57
CA LYS A 172 20.38 -12.63 15.68
C LYS A 172 18.97 -12.52 16.25
N PRO A 173 17.94 -12.32 15.40
CA PRO A 173 16.56 -12.33 15.84
C PRO A 173 16.15 -13.71 16.35
N LYS A 174 15.10 -13.73 17.17
CA LYS A 174 14.48 -14.97 17.64
C LYS A 174 13.97 -15.78 16.44
N PRO A 175 14.21 -17.10 16.38
CA PRO A 175 13.74 -17.94 15.28
C PRO A 175 12.22 -17.86 15.07
N GLU A 176 11.45 -17.74 16.14
CA GLU A 176 10.00 -17.65 16.10
C GLU A 176 9.52 -16.40 15.36
N PHE A 177 10.21 -15.26 15.54
CA PHE A 177 9.90 -14.02 14.82
C PHE A 177 10.09 -14.20 13.30
N LEU A 178 11.22 -14.78 12.88
CA LEU A 178 11.49 -15.03 11.47
C LEU A 178 10.53 -16.06 10.86
N GLN A 179 10.16 -17.06 11.66
CA GLN A 179 9.19 -18.06 11.23
C GLN A 179 7.82 -17.44 10.99
N THR A 180 7.33 -16.58 11.89
CA THR A 180 6.06 -15.87 11.69
C THR A 180 6.12 -14.93 10.49
N LEU A 181 7.19 -14.15 10.32
CA LEU A 181 7.34 -13.29 9.14
C LEU A 181 7.28 -14.08 7.84
N LYS A 182 7.98 -15.21 7.78
CA LYS A 182 7.98 -16.07 6.59
C LYS A 182 6.62 -16.72 6.33
N GLN A 183 5.93 -17.20 7.37
CA GLN A 183 4.69 -17.96 7.22
C GLN A 183 3.48 -17.05 7.01
N SER A 184 3.37 -15.98 7.79
CA SER A 184 2.19 -15.12 7.85
C SER A 184 2.28 -13.90 6.95
N TYR A 185 3.48 -13.35 6.76
CA TYR A 185 3.71 -12.15 5.94
C TYR A 185 4.42 -12.45 4.62
N LEU A 186 4.67 -13.75 4.34
CA LEU A 186 5.37 -14.25 3.16
C LEU A 186 6.70 -13.52 2.91
N ALA A 187 7.38 -13.14 3.99
CA ALA A 187 8.55 -12.29 3.90
C ALA A 187 9.78 -13.07 3.41
N ASP A 188 10.45 -12.54 2.39
CA ASP A 188 11.79 -12.97 2.01
C ASP A 188 12.80 -12.48 3.07
N GLY A 189 13.83 -13.28 3.36
CA GLY A 189 14.83 -12.96 4.38
C GLY A 189 16.24 -12.87 3.79
N PHE A 190 16.94 -11.78 4.11
CA PHE A 190 18.30 -11.52 3.64
C PHE A 190 19.20 -11.09 4.80
N ASN A 191 20.48 -11.43 4.68
CA ASN A 191 21.52 -10.88 5.54
C ASN A 191 22.37 -9.90 4.73
N VAL A 192 22.64 -8.74 5.32
CA VAL A 192 23.46 -7.68 4.75
C VAL A 192 24.46 -7.18 5.80
N ASP A 193 25.47 -6.43 5.36
CA ASP A 193 26.39 -5.73 6.25
C ASP A 193 26.06 -4.24 6.21
N PHE A 194 25.26 -3.76 7.17
CA PHE A 194 24.84 -2.35 7.16
C PHE A 194 26.02 -1.40 7.41
N THR A 195 27.15 -1.88 7.94
CA THR A 195 28.38 -1.07 8.03
C THR A 195 28.92 -0.71 6.64
N ASN A 196 28.66 -1.55 5.63
CA ASN A 196 28.80 -1.21 4.22
C ASN A 196 27.47 -0.66 3.66
N ALA A 197 27.10 0.54 4.11
CA ALA A 197 25.81 1.16 3.83
C ALA A 197 25.50 1.30 2.33
N THR A 198 26.49 1.57 1.49
CA THR A 198 26.29 1.69 0.03
C THR A 198 25.93 0.35 -0.60
N GLU A 199 26.71 -0.70 -0.33
CA GLU A 199 26.45 -2.04 -0.87
C GLU A 199 25.13 -2.61 -0.35
N SER A 200 24.79 -2.36 0.91
CA SER A 200 23.51 -2.74 1.50
C SER A 200 22.33 -2.01 0.84
N ALA A 201 22.46 -0.71 0.56
CA ALA A 201 21.43 0.06 -0.13
C ALA A 201 21.25 -0.45 -1.57
N ASP A 202 22.35 -0.74 -2.28
CA ASP A 202 22.31 -1.30 -3.64
C ASP A 202 21.65 -2.69 -3.66
N THR A 203 21.92 -3.53 -2.66
CA THR A 203 21.28 -4.85 -2.51
C THR A 203 19.78 -4.73 -2.31
N ILE A 204 19.33 -3.83 -1.43
CA ILE A 204 17.90 -3.59 -1.17
C ILE A 204 17.23 -3.02 -2.42
N ASN A 205 17.82 -2.01 -3.05
CA ASN A 205 17.28 -1.38 -4.26
C ASN A 205 17.17 -2.39 -5.40
N LYS A 206 18.20 -3.20 -5.64
CA LYS A 206 18.18 -4.23 -6.68
C LYS A 206 17.08 -5.26 -6.44
N TYR A 207 16.89 -5.72 -5.20
CA TYR A 207 15.80 -6.63 -4.87
C TYR A 207 14.44 -6.01 -5.21
N VAL A 208 14.21 -4.76 -4.84
CA VAL A 208 12.95 -4.06 -5.12
C VAL A 208 12.76 -3.79 -6.61
N GLU A 209 13.82 -3.39 -7.31
CA GLU A 209 13.82 -3.15 -8.74
C GLU A 209 13.41 -4.41 -9.51
N GLU A 210 14.03 -5.55 -9.20
CA GLU A 210 13.71 -6.85 -9.80
C GLU A 210 12.25 -7.26 -9.54
N LYS A 211 11.75 -7.07 -8.32
CA LYS A 211 10.37 -7.41 -7.96
C LYS A 211 9.33 -6.47 -8.58
N THR A 212 9.72 -5.24 -8.90
CA THR A 212 8.82 -4.22 -9.45
C THR A 212 9.00 -4.02 -10.95
N ASN A 213 9.67 -4.94 -11.65
CA ASN A 213 9.95 -4.83 -13.09
C ASN A 213 10.64 -3.51 -13.47
N GLY A 214 11.56 -3.03 -12.63
CA GLY A 214 12.31 -1.79 -12.83
C GLY A 214 11.54 -0.52 -12.46
N LYS A 215 10.31 -0.61 -11.93
CA LYS A 215 9.45 0.54 -11.63
C LYS A 215 9.71 1.21 -10.28
N ILE A 216 10.49 0.56 -9.42
CA ILE A 216 11.03 1.13 -8.20
C ILE A 216 12.51 0.76 -8.14
N ASP A 217 13.34 1.56 -8.78
CA ASP A 217 14.80 1.35 -8.86
C ASP A 217 15.57 1.96 -7.68
N LYS A 218 14.96 2.92 -6.97
CA LYS A 218 15.61 3.66 -5.88
C LYS A 218 14.69 3.89 -4.69
N LEU A 219 14.42 2.81 -3.95
CA LEU A 219 13.69 2.85 -2.70
C LEU A 219 14.50 3.52 -1.58
N VAL A 220 15.79 3.18 -1.49
CA VAL A 220 16.69 3.58 -0.41
C VAL A 220 17.81 4.44 -0.96
N LYS A 221 17.94 5.67 -0.44
CA LYS A 221 18.99 6.61 -0.85
C LYS A 221 20.19 6.59 0.10
N ASN A 222 19.92 6.63 1.40
CA ASN A 222 20.93 6.62 2.46
C ASN A 222 20.51 5.59 3.50
N LEU A 223 21.44 4.75 3.94
CA LEU A 223 21.28 3.86 5.09
C LEU A 223 22.18 4.33 6.22
N ASP A 224 21.63 4.32 7.43
CA ASP A 224 22.43 4.52 8.64
C ASP A 224 23.27 3.25 8.89
N PRO A 225 24.61 3.34 9.00
CA PRO A 225 25.45 2.17 9.27
C PRO A 225 25.14 1.43 10.58
N SER A 226 24.39 2.04 11.50
CA SER A 226 23.92 1.43 12.75
C SER A 226 22.61 0.64 12.60
N THR A 227 22.04 0.58 11.39
CA THR A 227 20.84 -0.23 11.10
C THR A 227 21.11 -1.71 11.40
N VAL A 228 20.20 -2.36 12.13
CA VAL A 228 20.29 -3.80 12.43
C VAL A 228 19.24 -4.64 11.69
N MET A 229 18.16 -3.99 11.24
CA MET A 229 17.07 -4.62 10.51
C MET A 229 16.36 -3.57 9.65
N TYR A 230 15.98 -3.97 8.45
CA TYR A 230 15.25 -3.16 7.48
C TYR A 230 14.11 -3.99 6.90
N LEU A 231 12.87 -3.64 7.26
CA LEU A 231 11.66 -4.32 6.80
C LEU A 231 11.00 -3.48 5.70
N ILE A 232 10.70 -4.11 4.57
CA ILE A 232 10.01 -3.47 3.45
C ILE A 232 8.77 -4.28 3.07
N SER A 233 7.74 -3.57 2.63
CA SER A 233 6.69 -4.12 1.80
C SER A 233 6.63 -3.31 0.51
N TYR A 234 6.37 -3.98 -0.61
CA TYR A 234 6.26 -3.36 -1.92
C TYR A 234 5.01 -3.87 -2.63
N ILE A 235 4.52 -3.04 -3.55
CA ILE A 235 3.52 -3.42 -4.53
C ILE A 235 3.83 -2.72 -5.85
N TYR A 236 3.71 -3.47 -6.93
CA TYR A 236 3.69 -3.03 -8.31
C TYR A 236 2.41 -3.59 -8.92
N PHE A 237 1.68 -2.73 -9.63
CA PHE A 237 0.43 -3.13 -10.26
C PHE A 237 0.35 -2.52 -11.65
N LYS A 238 0.22 -3.39 -12.65
CA LYS A 238 -0.09 -3.04 -14.02
C LYS A 238 -1.28 -3.86 -14.51
N GLY A 239 -2.46 -3.34 -14.17
CA GLY A 239 -3.72 -3.90 -14.63
C GLY A 239 -3.99 -3.62 -16.10
N LYS A 240 -4.79 -4.49 -16.73
CA LYS A 240 -5.35 -4.24 -18.06
C LYS A 240 -6.83 -3.97 -17.90
N TRP A 241 -7.30 -2.83 -18.41
CA TRP A 241 -8.73 -2.55 -18.41
C TRP A 241 -9.51 -3.69 -19.07
N ALA A 242 -10.66 -4.06 -18.50
CA ALA A 242 -11.59 -5.01 -19.12
C ALA A 242 -12.08 -4.46 -20.47
N THR A 243 -12.42 -3.17 -20.49
CA THR A 243 -12.70 -2.40 -21.72
C THR A 243 -11.58 -1.38 -21.93
N GLN A 244 -10.77 -1.57 -22.98
CA GLN A 244 -9.59 -0.74 -23.23
C GLN A 244 -9.92 0.51 -24.05
N PHE A 245 -9.32 1.63 -23.67
CA PHE A 245 -9.31 2.84 -24.49
C PHE A 245 -8.60 2.58 -25.82
N HIS A 246 -9.19 3.05 -26.92
CA HIS A 246 -8.56 2.94 -28.23
C HIS A 246 -7.47 4.03 -28.35
N PRO A 247 -6.17 3.71 -28.55
CA PRO A 247 -5.10 4.71 -28.50
C PRO A 247 -5.25 5.87 -29.50
N LYS A 248 -5.83 5.62 -30.68
CA LYS A 248 -6.13 6.67 -31.67
C LYS A 248 -7.17 7.72 -31.21
N LEU A 249 -7.91 7.45 -30.14
CA LEU A 249 -8.85 8.40 -29.54
C LEU A 249 -8.20 9.24 -28.44
N THR A 250 -6.98 8.91 -28.02
CA THR A 250 -6.19 9.75 -27.11
C THR A 250 -5.72 11.01 -27.83
N LYS A 251 -6.00 12.17 -27.24
CA LYS A 251 -5.68 13.49 -27.81
C LYS A 251 -5.19 14.44 -26.72
N HIS A 252 -4.47 15.48 -27.11
CA HIS A 252 -4.14 16.57 -26.20
C HIS A 252 -5.42 17.34 -25.80
N GLU A 253 -5.74 17.36 -24.52
CA GLU A 253 -6.81 18.18 -23.92
C GLU A 253 -6.31 18.94 -22.69
N ASP A 254 -7.07 19.95 -22.27
CA ASP A 254 -6.77 20.71 -21.05
C ASP A 254 -7.19 19.93 -19.80
N PHE A 255 -6.30 19.89 -18.80
CA PHE A 255 -6.61 19.49 -17.43
C PHE A 255 -6.57 20.72 -16.52
N ASN A 256 -7.63 20.93 -15.73
CA ASN A 256 -7.72 22.05 -14.80
C ASN A 256 -7.02 21.67 -13.49
N VAL A 257 -5.86 22.28 -13.22
CA VAL A 257 -5.13 22.09 -11.94
C VAL A 257 -5.81 22.90 -10.83
N ASP A 258 -6.28 24.09 -11.18
CA ASP A 258 -7.09 24.97 -10.34
C ASP A 258 -8.02 25.82 -11.23
N GLU A 259 -8.73 26.79 -10.66
CA GLU A 259 -9.68 27.65 -11.38
C GLU A 259 -9.05 28.45 -12.54
N ASN A 260 -7.74 28.74 -12.46
CA ASN A 260 -7.03 29.63 -13.38
C ASN A 260 -5.90 28.92 -14.14
N THR A 261 -5.47 27.74 -13.70
CA THR A 261 -4.34 27.00 -14.28
C THR A 261 -4.81 25.78 -15.06
N LYS A 262 -4.42 25.73 -16.33
CA LYS A 262 -4.64 24.59 -17.21
C LYS A 262 -3.32 24.05 -17.74
N VAL A 263 -3.23 22.73 -17.83
CA VAL A 263 -2.08 22.03 -18.43
C VAL A 263 -2.57 21.11 -19.53
N SER A 264 -1.81 20.98 -20.62
CA SER A 264 -2.15 20.06 -21.70
C SER A 264 -1.69 18.64 -21.35
N VAL A 265 -2.59 17.67 -21.45
CA VAL A 265 -2.35 16.25 -21.13
C VAL A 265 -2.83 15.35 -22.25
N ASN A 266 -2.30 14.13 -22.34
CA ASN A 266 -2.83 13.10 -23.24
C ASN A 266 -4.13 12.54 -22.63
N MET A 267 -5.27 13.02 -23.10
CA MET A 267 -6.59 12.59 -22.63
C MET A 267 -7.10 11.43 -23.49
N MET A 268 -7.18 10.23 -22.89
CA MET A 268 -7.88 9.06 -23.41
C MET A 268 -9.39 9.32 -23.46
N ASN A 269 -10.06 8.72 -24.45
CA ASN A 269 -11.51 8.85 -24.62
C ASN A 269 -12.15 7.52 -25.02
N MET A 270 -13.35 7.25 -24.49
CA MET A 270 -14.15 6.07 -24.82
C MET A 270 -15.64 6.34 -24.55
N GLU A 271 -16.52 5.68 -25.31
CA GLU A 271 -17.96 5.68 -25.09
C GLU A 271 -18.42 4.24 -24.94
N ASP A 272 -18.98 3.90 -23.78
CA ASP A 272 -19.49 2.56 -23.44
C ASP A 272 -20.48 2.67 -22.25
N ASP A 273 -21.09 1.56 -21.88
CA ASP A 273 -21.90 1.44 -20.67
C ASP A 273 -21.02 1.17 -19.45
N PHE A 274 -21.01 2.10 -18.49
CA PHE A 274 -20.22 1.96 -17.26
C PHE A 274 -21.08 1.96 -15.99
N HIS A 275 -20.52 1.38 -14.93
CA HIS A 275 -21.07 1.54 -13.59
C HIS A 275 -20.69 2.91 -13.05
N THR A 276 -21.67 3.80 -13.02
CA THR A 276 -21.57 5.15 -12.47
C THR A 276 -22.51 5.33 -11.28
N TYR A 277 -22.13 6.20 -10.36
CA TYR A 277 -22.95 6.60 -9.22
C TYR A 277 -22.71 8.08 -8.92
N HIS A 278 -23.78 8.85 -8.73
CA HIS A 278 -23.65 10.24 -8.27
C HIS A 278 -24.06 10.34 -6.80
N ASP A 279 -23.09 10.54 -5.93
CA ASP A 279 -23.32 10.76 -4.51
C ASP A 279 -23.74 12.20 -4.25
N ARG A 280 -25.04 12.41 -4.04
CA ARG A 280 -25.61 13.74 -3.81
C ARG A 280 -25.20 14.35 -2.48
N GLU A 281 -24.83 13.55 -1.48
CA GLU A 281 -24.43 14.05 -0.17
C GLU A 281 -23.02 14.64 -0.24
N LEU A 282 -22.12 14.01 -1.01
CA LEU A 282 -20.77 14.50 -1.25
C LEU A 282 -20.63 15.35 -2.51
N ASN A 283 -21.69 15.44 -3.30
CA ASN A 283 -21.70 16.05 -4.63
C ASN A 283 -20.51 15.55 -5.50
N THR A 284 -20.43 14.23 -5.63
CA THR A 284 -19.30 13.53 -6.27
C THR A 284 -19.83 12.50 -7.27
N THR A 285 -19.29 12.53 -8.48
CA THR A 285 -19.54 11.49 -9.48
C THR A 285 -18.49 10.40 -9.34
N VAL A 286 -18.94 9.16 -9.21
CA VAL A 286 -18.10 7.97 -9.04
C VAL A 286 -18.26 7.08 -10.27
N LEU A 287 -17.14 6.57 -10.76
CA LEU A 287 -17.06 5.67 -11.89
C LEU A 287 -16.23 4.46 -11.49
N GLN A 288 -16.77 3.26 -11.72
CA GLN A 288 -16.02 2.01 -11.58
C GLN A 288 -15.47 1.57 -12.94
N LEU A 289 -14.15 1.43 -13.02
CA LEU A 289 -13.45 0.86 -14.17
C LEU A 289 -12.87 -0.51 -13.82
N PRO A 290 -13.48 -1.61 -14.31
CA PRO A 290 -12.96 -2.94 -14.06
C PRO A 290 -11.68 -3.22 -14.84
N PHE A 291 -10.76 -3.92 -14.19
CA PHE A 291 -9.63 -4.57 -14.85
C PHE A 291 -10.06 -5.97 -15.34
N ASN A 292 -9.21 -6.64 -16.12
CA ASN A 292 -9.43 -8.04 -16.53
C ASN A 292 -9.29 -9.02 -15.35
N SER A 293 -8.65 -8.58 -14.26
CA SER A 293 -8.60 -9.29 -12.99
C SER A 293 -9.87 -9.06 -12.15
N SER A 294 -9.83 -9.51 -10.89
CA SER A 294 -10.85 -9.20 -9.89
C SER A 294 -10.79 -7.76 -9.37
N TYR A 295 -9.81 -6.94 -9.79
CA TYR A 295 -9.67 -5.57 -9.34
C TYR A 295 -10.53 -4.60 -10.15
N SER A 296 -10.87 -3.47 -9.53
CA SER A 296 -11.50 -2.33 -10.21
C SER A 296 -10.89 -1.04 -9.68
N MET A 297 -10.78 -0.03 -10.53
CA MET A 297 -10.47 1.33 -10.11
C MET A 297 -11.76 2.10 -9.89
N LEU A 298 -11.89 2.76 -8.74
CA LEU A 298 -12.94 3.74 -8.49
C LEU A 298 -12.37 5.14 -8.74
N LEU A 299 -12.91 5.82 -9.74
CA LEU A 299 -12.60 7.22 -10.06
C LEU A 299 -13.67 8.11 -9.44
N MET A 300 -13.25 9.04 -8.61
CA MET A 300 -14.14 9.99 -7.94
C MET A 300 -13.85 11.39 -8.47
N LEU A 301 -14.85 12.02 -9.05
CA LEU A 301 -14.80 13.40 -9.54
C LEU A 301 -15.74 14.25 -8.68
N PRO A 302 -15.22 14.89 -7.61
CA PRO A 302 -16.01 15.76 -6.75
C PRO A 302 -16.10 17.18 -7.32
N ASP A 303 -17.20 17.87 -7.04
CA ASP A 303 -17.30 19.32 -7.29
C ASP A 303 -16.35 20.11 -6.37
N ALA A 304 -16.08 19.59 -5.17
CA ALA A 304 -15.12 20.16 -4.22
C ALA A 304 -14.32 19.05 -3.52
N MET A 305 -13.01 18.99 -3.79
CA MET A 305 -12.10 17.98 -3.22
C MET A 305 -12.17 17.92 -1.68
N ALA A 306 -12.11 19.07 -1.01
CA ALA A 306 -12.14 19.12 0.45
C ALA A 306 -13.42 18.49 1.07
N THR A 307 -14.56 18.58 0.39
CA THR A 307 -15.81 17.94 0.85
C THR A 307 -15.68 16.43 0.82
N LEU A 308 -15.17 15.88 -0.30
CA LEU A 308 -14.95 14.45 -0.46
C LEU A 308 -13.94 13.92 0.57
N GLU A 309 -12.76 14.54 0.67
CA GLU A 309 -11.65 14.05 1.51
C GLU A 309 -11.98 14.06 3.01
N ASN A 310 -12.72 15.05 3.47
CA ASN A 310 -13.13 15.13 4.87
C ASN A 310 -14.13 14.01 5.22
N ALA A 311 -15.05 13.67 4.31
CA ALA A 311 -16.16 12.78 4.59
C ALA A 311 -15.93 11.31 4.20
N ILE A 312 -15.11 11.04 3.16
CA ILE A 312 -14.98 9.71 2.56
C ILE A 312 -14.61 8.62 3.57
N SER A 313 -15.25 7.47 3.47
CA SER A 313 -15.10 6.37 4.43
C SER A 313 -15.38 5.03 3.77
N PRO A 314 -15.06 3.90 4.43
CA PRO A 314 -15.35 2.57 3.89
C PRO A 314 -16.82 2.39 3.51
N ASN A 315 -17.75 2.98 4.28
CA ASN A 315 -19.18 2.88 4.01
C ASN A 315 -19.60 3.56 2.69
N HIS A 316 -18.91 4.62 2.28
CA HIS A 316 -19.15 5.25 0.99
C HIS A 316 -18.73 4.31 -0.14
N VAL A 317 -17.55 3.70 -0.03
CA VAL A 317 -17.06 2.74 -1.02
C VAL A 317 -17.95 1.51 -1.13
N THR A 318 -18.49 1.00 -0.02
CA THR A 318 -19.45 -0.12 -0.04
C THR A 318 -20.81 0.27 -0.63
N LYS A 319 -21.20 1.55 -0.53
CA LYS A 319 -22.47 2.08 -1.04
C LYS A 319 -22.42 2.30 -2.54
N TRP A 320 -21.30 2.79 -3.06
CA TRP A 320 -21.05 3.04 -4.48
C TRP A 320 -20.95 1.73 -5.26
#